data_AF-A0A518GEG7-F1
#
_entry.id   AF-A0A518GEG7-F1
#
_cell.length_a   1.000
_cell.length_b   1.000
_cell.length_c   1.000
_cell.angle_alpha   90.00
_cell.angle_beta   90.00
_cell.angle_gamma   90.00
#
_symmetry.space_group_name_H-M   'P 1'
#
loop_
_entity.id
_entity.type
_entity.pdbx_description
1 polymer ?
#
loop_
_entity_poly.entity_id
_entity_poly.type
_entity_poly.pdbx_seq_one_letter_code
_entity_poly.pdbx_strand_id
1 'polypeptide(L)'
;MDCTQYKSHYSAFSKLPLPREVCDSREWSDWMDHFHDCHACFDWTLAQRIAERGFDSRDFPCVHIGNQITFACPDHPDPADCPDILISYFSRFDEYSIAVRDGGTSAVAIRYCPWCGVALPESKRNRWFDELAALGYTDFHADDVPPQYWTDAWYKNGK
;
A
#
# COMPACT_ATOMS: atom_id res chain seq x y z
N MET A 1 -21.64 -18.78 -5.45
CA MET A 1 -22.12 -17.96 -4.32
C MET A 1 -22.50 -16.56 -4.80
N ASP A 2 -23.49 -15.89 -4.18
CA ASP A 2 -23.81 -14.47 -4.45
C ASP A 2 -23.07 -13.49 -3.50
N CYS A 3 -23.15 -12.19 -3.77
CA CYS A 3 -22.43 -11.17 -3.00
C CYS A 3 -22.88 -11.06 -1.53
N THR A 4 -24.15 -11.39 -1.23
CA THR A 4 -24.69 -11.32 0.14
C THR A 4 -24.15 -12.49 0.96
N GLN A 5 -24.21 -13.69 0.38
CA GLN A 5 -23.62 -14.90 0.95
C GLN A 5 -22.11 -14.71 1.19
N TYR A 6 -21.40 -14.21 0.18
CA TYR A 6 -19.97 -13.93 0.27
C TYR A 6 -19.59 -13.07 1.48
N LYS A 7 -20.28 -11.92 1.65
CA LYS A 7 -20.04 -11.00 2.76
C LYS A 7 -20.41 -11.60 4.11
N SER A 8 -21.47 -12.41 4.15
CA SER A 8 -21.90 -13.07 5.38
C SER A 8 -20.89 -14.11 5.88
N HIS A 9 -20.16 -14.77 4.96
CA HIS A 9 -19.13 -15.75 5.29
C HIS A 9 -17.74 -15.14 5.52
N TYR A 10 -17.57 -13.81 5.32
CA TYR A 10 -16.27 -13.15 5.44
C TYR A 10 -15.58 -13.45 6.77
N SER A 11 -16.28 -13.32 7.90
CA SER A 11 -15.69 -13.55 9.23
C SER A 11 -15.24 -15.00 9.45
N ALA A 12 -15.85 -15.96 8.76
CA ALA A 12 -15.53 -17.38 8.86
C ALA A 12 -14.32 -17.75 7.98
N PHE A 13 -14.16 -17.12 6.81
CA PHE A 13 -13.17 -17.55 5.80
C PHE A 13 -12.01 -16.58 5.58
N SER A 14 -12.06 -15.34 6.09
CA SER A 14 -11.02 -14.34 5.83
C SER A 14 -9.76 -14.48 6.69
N LYS A 15 -9.83 -15.22 7.80
CA LYS A 15 -8.74 -15.35 8.78
C LYS A 15 -8.02 -16.68 8.64
N LEU A 16 -6.79 -16.63 8.13
CA LEU A 16 -5.91 -17.78 8.02
C LEU A 16 -5.03 -17.93 9.28
N PRO A 17 -4.61 -19.17 9.64
CA PRO A 17 -4.93 -20.42 8.96
C PRO A 17 -6.33 -20.94 9.29
N LEU A 18 -6.97 -21.59 8.32
CA LEU A 18 -8.25 -22.31 8.51
C LEU A 18 -8.00 -23.81 8.68
N PRO A 19 -8.90 -24.54 9.39
CA PRO A 19 -8.83 -26.00 9.43
C PRO A 19 -8.91 -26.61 8.03
N ARG A 20 -8.21 -27.72 7.81
CA ARG A 20 -8.11 -28.34 6.48
C ARG A 20 -9.48 -28.75 5.94
N GLU A 21 -10.34 -29.31 6.79
CA GLU A 21 -11.70 -29.69 6.43
C GLU A 21 -12.55 -28.51 5.94
N VAL A 22 -12.26 -27.29 6.39
CA VAL A 22 -12.90 -26.07 5.89
C VAL A 22 -12.35 -25.72 4.51
N CYS A 23 -11.03 -25.73 4.34
CA CYS A 23 -10.40 -25.46 3.04
C CYS A 23 -10.79 -26.49 1.96
N ASP A 24 -11.00 -27.74 2.34
CA ASP A 24 -11.41 -28.82 1.42
C ASP A 24 -12.94 -28.80 1.15
N SER A 25 -13.69 -27.89 1.79
CA SER A 25 -15.13 -27.78 1.61
C SER A 25 -15.52 -27.06 0.33
N ARG A 26 -16.65 -27.48 -0.26
CA ARG A 26 -17.23 -26.80 -1.43
C ARG A 26 -17.59 -25.35 -1.13
N GLU A 27 -18.06 -25.06 0.07
CA GLU A 27 -18.48 -23.72 0.48
C GLU A 27 -17.30 -22.74 0.50
N TRP A 28 -16.14 -23.19 0.98
CA TRP A 28 -14.90 -22.40 0.92
C TRP A 28 -14.44 -22.19 -0.52
N SER A 29 -14.50 -23.23 -1.36
CA SER A 29 -14.19 -23.11 -2.80
C SER A 29 -15.09 -22.07 -3.47
N ASP A 30 -16.42 -22.17 -3.30
CA ASP A 30 -17.39 -21.23 -3.87
C ASP A 30 -17.16 -19.79 -3.37
N TRP A 31 -16.67 -19.62 -2.14
CA TRP A 31 -16.32 -18.31 -1.57
C TRP A 31 -15.02 -17.76 -2.16
N MET A 32 -13.99 -18.60 -2.33
CA MET A 32 -12.72 -18.25 -2.96
C MET A 32 -12.88 -17.89 -4.43
N ASP A 33 -13.69 -18.65 -5.18
CA ASP A 33 -14.03 -18.33 -6.57
C ASP A 33 -14.72 -16.96 -6.65
N HIS A 34 -15.68 -16.70 -5.76
CA HIS A 34 -16.35 -15.39 -5.71
C HIS A 34 -15.39 -14.25 -5.36
N PHE A 35 -14.41 -14.48 -4.47
CA PHE A 35 -13.38 -13.49 -4.14
C PHE A 35 -12.53 -13.11 -5.37
N HIS A 36 -12.20 -14.07 -6.24
CA HIS A 36 -11.41 -13.80 -7.45
C HIS A 36 -12.24 -13.19 -8.57
N ASP A 37 -13.49 -13.63 -8.74
CA ASP A 37 -14.30 -13.26 -9.90
C ASP A 37 -15.10 -11.96 -9.70
N CYS A 38 -15.48 -11.64 -8.46
CA CYS A 38 -16.30 -10.46 -8.16
C CYS A 38 -15.46 -9.27 -7.70
N HIS A 39 -15.15 -8.35 -8.62
CA HIS A 39 -14.40 -7.13 -8.34
C HIS A 39 -14.96 -6.31 -7.17
N ALA A 40 -16.30 -6.15 -7.08
CA ALA A 40 -16.92 -5.37 -6.01
C ALA A 40 -16.76 -6.02 -4.62
N CYS A 41 -16.77 -7.34 -4.55
CA CYS A 41 -16.55 -8.09 -3.31
C CYS A 41 -15.07 -8.14 -2.94
N PHE A 42 -14.18 -8.24 -3.92
CA PHE A 42 -12.74 -8.09 -3.73
C PHE A 42 -12.39 -6.72 -3.13
N ASP A 43 -12.85 -5.63 -3.75
CA ASP A 43 -12.63 -4.26 -3.26
C ASP A 43 -13.18 -4.06 -1.85
N TRP A 44 -14.38 -4.60 -1.58
CA TRP A 44 -14.98 -4.58 -0.25
C TRP A 44 -14.12 -5.32 0.77
N THR A 45 -13.58 -6.49 0.42
CA THR A 45 -12.67 -7.27 1.28
C THR A 45 -11.38 -6.51 1.57
N LEU A 46 -10.81 -5.83 0.57
CA LEU A 46 -9.65 -4.95 0.81
C LEU A 46 -9.98 -3.82 1.78
N ALA A 47 -11.16 -3.20 1.65
CA ALA A 47 -11.62 -2.18 2.59
C ALA A 47 -11.79 -2.72 4.02
N GLN A 48 -12.29 -3.96 4.20
CA GLN A 48 -12.35 -4.60 5.51
C GLN A 48 -10.95 -4.80 6.11
N ARG A 49 -9.99 -5.30 5.32
CA ARG A 49 -8.59 -5.48 5.77
C ARG A 49 -7.92 -4.18 6.20
N ILE A 50 -8.18 -3.10 5.48
CA ILE A 50 -7.69 -1.76 5.84
C ILE A 50 -8.29 -1.31 7.17
N ALA A 51 -9.61 -1.48 7.35
CA ALA A 51 -10.31 -1.12 8.57
C ALA A 51 -9.85 -1.94 9.79
N GLU A 52 -9.62 -3.24 9.62
CA GLU A 52 -9.07 -4.13 10.66
C GLU A 52 -7.69 -3.67 11.16
N ARG A 53 -6.93 -2.97 10.31
CA ARG A 53 -5.63 -2.36 10.65
C ARG A 53 -5.74 -0.94 11.23
N GLY A 54 -6.96 -0.43 11.42
CA GLY A 54 -7.22 0.87 12.03
C GLY A 54 -7.17 2.06 11.07
N PHE A 55 -7.25 1.83 9.76
CA PHE A 55 -7.23 2.88 8.75
C PHE A 55 -8.58 3.05 8.06
N ASP A 56 -8.84 4.24 7.51
CA ASP A 56 -9.98 4.45 6.61
C ASP A 56 -9.54 4.26 5.16
N SER A 57 -10.20 3.36 4.44
CA SER A 57 -9.93 3.12 3.02
C SER A 57 -10.06 4.36 2.12
N ARG A 58 -10.80 5.38 2.57
CA ARG A 58 -11.02 6.65 1.84
C ARG A 58 -9.83 7.61 1.92
N ASP A 59 -8.89 7.38 2.83
CA ASP A 59 -7.67 8.19 2.95
C ASP A 59 -6.64 7.87 1.86
N PHE A 60 -6.89 6.85 1.05
CA PHE A 60 -5.99 6.37 0.02
C PHE A 60 -6.56 6.60 -1.39
N PRO A 61 -5.71 6.68 -2.43
CA PRO A 61 -6.16 6.82 -3.82
C PRO A 61 -7.15 5.72 -4.26
N CYS A 62 -7.00 4.52 -3.72
CA CYS A 62 -7.96 3.43 -3.83
C CYS A 62 -7.70 2.35 -2.76
N VAL A 63 -8.65 1.42 -2.60
CA VAL A 63 -8.56 0.28 -1.68
C VAL A 63 -7.34 -0.62 -1.96
N HIS A 64 -6.91 -0.73 -3.22
CA HIS A 64 -5.75 -1.54 -3.60
C HIS A 64 -4.46 -0.96 -3.02
N ILE A 65 -4.23 0.34 -3.26
CA ILE A 65 -3.06 1.05 -2.71
C ILE A 65 -3.13 1.04 -1.19
N GLY A 66 -4.28 1.39 -0.61
CA GLY A 66 -4.48 1.40 0.84
C GLY A 66 -4.17 0.05 1.49
N ASN A 67 -4.64 -1.06 0.90
CA ASN A 67 -4.35 -2.38 1.43
C ASN A 67 -2.86 -2.75 1.36
N GLN A 68 -2.13 -2.28 0.34
CA GLN A 68 -0.69 -2.53 0.23
C GLN A 68 0.11 -1.70 1.24
N ILE A 69 -0.15 -0.40 1.34
CA ILE A 69 0.67 0.49 2.18
C ILE A 69 0.35 0.44 3.67
N THR A 70 -0.82 -0.08 4.04
CA THR A 70 -1.19 -0.31 5.46
C THR A 70 -0.72 -1.66 5.98
N PHE A 71 -0.20 -2.54 5.12
CA PHE A 71 0.31 -3.83 5.56
C PHE A 71 1.62 -3.64 6.32
N ALA A 72 1.66 -4.18 7.55
CA ALA A 72 2.86 -4.26 8.35
C ALA A 72 3.20 -5.74 8.56
N CYS A 73 4.43 -6.14 8.19
CA CYS A 73 4.90 -7.49 8.40
C CYS A 73 5.39 -7.64 9.85
N PRO A 74 4.87 -8.59 10.64
CA PRO A 74 5.35 -8.82 12.00
C PRO A 74 6.81 -9.30 12.07
N ASP A 75 7.29 -9.97 11.02
CA ASP A 75 8.61 -10.58 10.97
C ASP A 75 9.70 -9.63 10.46
N HIS A 76 9.33 -8.57 9.74
CA HIS A 76 10.26 -7.62 9.13
C HIS A 76 9.93 -6.19 9.61
N PRO A 77 10.65 -5.67 10.63
CA PRO A 77 10.42 -4.32 11.15
C PRO A 77 10.67 -3.22 10.10
N ASP A 78 11.65 -3.43 9.22
CA ASP A 78 11.86 -2.57 8.05
C ASP A 78 11.04 -3.10 6.86
N PRO A 79 10.10 -2.30 6.31
CA PRO A 79 9.37 -2.66 5.11
C PRO A 79 10.24 -2.98 3.88
N ALA A 80 11.47 -2.47 3.83
CA ALA A 80 12.41 -2.73 2.74
C ALA A 80 12.89 -4.19 2.73
N ASP A 81 12.93 -4.84 3.90
CA ASP A 81 13.40 -6.22 4.06
C ASP A 81 12.30 -7.26 3.77
N CYS A 82 11.04 -6.84 3.72
CA CYS A 82 9.92 -7.75 3.51
C CYS A 82 9.67 -8.01 2.00
N PRO A 83 9.79 -9.27 1.52
CA PRO A 83 9.48 -9.59 0.13
C PRO A 83 7.99 -9.46 -0.20
N ASP A 84 7.12 -9.51 0.80
CA ASP A 84 5.65 -9.42 0.64
C ASP A 84 5.14 -7.98 0.55
N ILE A 85 5.98 -6.98 0.85
CA ILE A 85 5.63 -5.57 0.65
C ILE A 85 5.98 -5.21 -0.80
N LEU A 86 4.97 -4.98 -1.62
CA LEU A 86 5.17 -4.67 -3.04
C LEU A 86 5.28 -3.17 -3.32
N ILE A 87 4.49 -2.37 -2.60
CA ILE A 87 4.37 -0.93 -2.78
C ILE A 87 4.94 -0.21 -1.56
N SER A 88 5.79 0.77 -1.81
CA SER A 88 6.30 1.71 -0.81
C SER A 88 5.76 3.11 -1.08
N TYR A 89 5.45 3.85 -0.02
CA TYR A 89 5.08 5.25 -0.08
C TYR A 89 6.19 6.14 0.50
N PHE A 90 6.70 7.05 -0.30
CA PHE A 90 7.74 8.02 0.11
C PHE A 90 7.09 9.36 0.41
N SER A 91 6.79 9.62 1.70
CA SER A 91 6.09 10.82 2.14
C SER A 91 6.77 12.13 1.71
N ARG A 92 8.11 12.18 1.72
CA ARG A 92 8.89 13.34 1.25
C ARG A 92 8.65 13.71 -0.21
N PHE A 93 8.22 12.76 -1.03
CA PHE A 93 7.92 12.97 -2.45
C PHE A 93 6.43 12.86 -2.76
N ASP A 94 5.57 12.49 -1.79
CA ASP A 94 4.16 12.13 -2.05
C ASP A 94 4.05 11.11 -3.20
N GLU A 95 4.89 10.05 -3.13
CA GLU A 95 5.15 9.17 -4.25
C GLU A 95 4.98 7.71 -3.85
N TYR A 96 4.24 6.96 -4.68
CA TYR A 96 4.12 5.51 -4.58
C TYR A 96 5.11 4.86 -5.55
N SER A 97 5.78 3.81 -5.10
CA SER A 97 6.77 3.09 -5.90
C SER A 97 6.65 1.59 -5.71
N ILE A 98 6.99 0.83 -6.74
CA ILE A 98 7.22 -0.61 -6.65
C ILE A 98 8.64 -0.83 -6.16
N ALA A 99 8.81 -1.57 -5.08
CA ALA A 99 10.13 -1.84 -4.53
C ALA A 99 10.92 -2.82 -5.42
N VAL A 100 12.20 -2.55 -5.62
CA VAL A 100 13.12 -3.46 -6.31
C VAL A 100 13.77 -4.35 -5.25
N ARG A 101 13.58 -5.67 -5.37
CA ARG A 101 14.04 -6.67 -4.40
C ARG A 101 15.37 -7.29 -4.83
N ASP A 102 16.38 -6.46 -5.02
CA ASP A 102 17.74 -6.84 -5.44
C ASP A 102 18.77 -6.78 -4.29
N GLY A 103 18.30 -6.59 -3.05
CA GLY A 103 19.13 -6.41 -1.85
C GLY A 103 19.45 -4.95 -1.51
N GLY A 104 18.88 -3.98 -2.22
CA GLY A 104 18.93 -2.56 -1.88
C GLY A 104 17.57 -1.95 -1.52
N THR A 105 17.56 -0.62 -1.36
CA THR A 105 16.34 0.18 -1.09
C THR A 105 15.77 0.85 -2.35
N SER A 106 16.22 0.37 -3.52
CA SER A 106 15.79 0.87 -4.83
C SER A 106 14.29 0.66 -5.03
N ALA A 107 13.64 1.63 -5.67
CA ALA A 107 12.22 1.55 -5.99
C ALA A 107 11.92 2.30 -7.28
N VAL A 108 10.91 1.84 -8.02
CA VAL A 108 10.46 2.43 -9.28
C VAL A 108 9.13 3.14 -9.05
N ALA A 109 9.13 4.46 -9.22
CA ALA A 109 7.94 5.29 -9.06
C ALA A 109 6.84 4.89 -10.08
N ILE A 110 5.60 4.85 -9.62
CA ILE A 110 4.41 4.55 -10.43
C ILE A 110 3.45 5.74 -10.44
N ARG A 111 2.76 5.94 -11.56
CA ARG A 111 1.77 7.03 -11.73
C ARG A 111 0.31 6.57 -11.63
N TYR A 112 0.08 5.26 -11.74
CA TYR A 112 -1.23 4.65 -11.70
C TYR A 112 -1.19 3.42 -10.81
N CYS A 113 -2.29 3.12 -10.13
CA CYS A 113 -2.47 1.89 -9.38
C CYS A 113 -2.34 0.68 -10.33
N PRO A 114 -1.44 -0.29 -10.07
CA PRO A 114 -1.27 -1.48 -10.92
C PRO A 114 -2.51 -2.38 -11.02
N TRP A 115 -3.44 -2.25 -10.08
CA TRP A 115 -4.63 -3.11 -10.00
C TRP A 115 -5.88 -2.49 -10.61
N CYS A 116 -6.16 -1.21 -10.33
CA CYS A 116 -7.39 -0.54 -10.80
C CYS A 116 -7.17 0.63 -11.76
N GLY A 117 -5.92 1.01 -12.03
CA GLY A 117 -5.60 2.08 -12.97
C GLY A 117 -5.92 3.50 -12.51
N VAL A 118 -6.38 3.72 -11.26
CA VAL A 118 -6.57 5.08 -10.73
C VAL A 118 -5.25 5.84 -10.75
N ALA A 119 -5.30 7.12 -11.11
CA ALA A 119 -4.14 8.01 -11.04
C ALA A 119 -3.70 8.21 -9.59
N LEU A 120 -2.39 8.18 -9.37
CA LEU A 120 -1.77 8.45 -8.07
C LEU A 120 -1.38 9.93 -7.98
N PRO A 121 -1.11 10.46 -6.77
CA PRO A 121 -0.64 11.82 -6.59
C PRO A 121 0.60 12.11 -7.44
N GLU A 122 0.71 13.35 -7.89
CA GLU A 122 1.89 13.80 -8.62
C GLU A 122 3.11 13.84 -7.69
N SER A 123 4.15 13.11 -8.09
CA SER A 123 5.41 13.07 -7.36
C SER A 123 6.06 14.44 -7.28
N LYS A 124 6.44 14.82 -6.06
CA LYS A 124 7.17 16.03 -5.72
C LYS A 124 8.69 15.82 -5.78
N ARG A 125 9.16 14.66 -6.25
CA ARG A 125 10.58 14.30 -6.28
C ARG A 125 11.44 15.34 -7.00
N ASN A 126 11.03 15.81 -8.17
CA ASN A 126 11.78 16.85 -8.89
C ASN A 126 11.82 18.16 -8.10
N ARG A 127 10.65 18.60 -7.61
CA ARG A 127 10.54 19.81 -6.79
C ARG A 127 11.43 19.75 -5.54
N TRP A 128 11.54 18.58 -4.92
CA TRP A 128 12.41 18.38 -3.77
C TRP A 128 13.88 18.68 -4.09
N PHE A 129 14.39 18.15 -5.21
CA PHE A 129 15.76 18.42 -5.65
C PHE A 129 15.94 19.89 -6.06
N ASP A 130 14.97 20.47 -6.76
CA ASP A 130 15.03 21.86 -7.21
C ASP A 130 15.06 22.85 -6.03
N GLU A 131 14.24 22.63 -4.99
CA GLU A 131 14.22 23.47 -3.79
C GLU A 131 15.51 23.37 -2.99
N LEU A 132 16.04 22.16 -2.78
CA LEU A 132 17.31 21.98 -2.08
C LEU A 132 18.48 22.60 -2.86
N ALA A 133 18.52 22.43 -4.18
CA ALA A 133 19.52 23.08 -5.02
C ALA A 133 19.43 24.62 -4.94
N ALA A 134 18.21 25.17 -4.93
CA ALA A 134 17.99 26.62 -4.77
C ALA A 134 18.43 27.15 -3.39
N LEU A 135 18.39 26.31 -2.35
CA LEU A 135 18.93 26.61 -1.02
C LEU A 135 20.45 26.42 -0.93
N GLY A 136 21.11 25.98 -2.00
CA GLY A 136 22.56 25.80 -2.07
C GLY A 136 23.05 24.41 -1.65
N TYR A 137 22.15 23.44 -1.46
CA TYR A 137 22.55 22.05 -1.22
C TYR A 137 23.02 21.40 -2.53
N THR A 138 24.30 21.02 -2.56
CA THR A 138 24.92 20.33 -3.70
C THR A 138 25.19 18.85 -3.43
N ASP A 139 25.05 18.44 -2.17
CA ASP A 139 25.12 17.07 -1.72
C ASP A 139 23.83 16.73 -0.98
N PHE A 140 23.26 15.56 -1.26
CA PHE A 140 21.94 15.14 -0.77
C PHE A 140 22.06 13.98 0.23
N HIS A 141 23.17 13.93 0.95
CA HIS A 141 23.35 13.01 2.07
C HIS A 141 22.52 13.44 3.29
N ALA A 142 22.12 12.45 4.10
CA ALA A 142 21.15 12.61 5.18
C ALA A 142 21.53 13.67 6.22
N ASP A 143 22.83 13.83 6.49
CA ASP A 143 23.35 14.71 7.53
C ASP A 143 23.35 16.19 7.14
N ASP A 144 23.32 16.50 5.84
CA ASP A 144 23.37 17.87 5.32
C ASP A 144 21.97 18.45 5.02
N VAL A 145 20.99 17.59 4.74
CA VAL A 145 19.63 18.00 4.36
C VAL A 145 18.76 18.24 5.60
N PRO A 146 18.09 19.41 5.73
CA PRO A 146 17.27 19.72 6.89
C PRO A 146 16.18 18.65 7.17
N PRO A 147 15.93 18.28 8.43
CA PRO A 147 15.03 17.17 8.78
C PRO A 147 13.63 17.23 8.15
N GLN A 148 13.08 18.43 7.94
CA GLN A 148 11.76 18.61 7.33
C GLN A 148 11.68 18.14 5.86
N TYR A 149 12.81 18.08 5.15
CA TYR A 149 12.88 17.58 3.77
C TYR A 149 12.85 16.05 3.71
N TRP A 150 13.01 15.34 4.82
CA TRP A 150 12.90 13.87 4.87
C TRP A 150 11.46 13.37 5.09
N THR A 151 10.52 14.28 5.31
CA THR A 151 9.09 13.99 5.51
C THR A 151 8.22 14.84 4.59
N ASP A 152 6.91 14.76 4.72
CA ASP A 152 5.97 15.62 4.00
C ASP A 152 5.90 17.06 4.54
N ALA A 153 6.59 17.36 5.64
CA ALA A 153 6.54 18.65 6.31
C ALA A 153 6.98 19.81 5.41
N TRP A 154 8.00 19.63 4.56
CA TRP A 154 8.51 20.71 3.71
C TRP A 154 7.47 21.25 2.71
N TYR A 155 6.54 20.41 2.22
CA TYR A 155 5.48 20.86 1.30
C TYR A 155 4.11 21.04 1.96
N LYS A 156 3.89 20.49 3.16
CA LYS A 156 2.64 20.69 3.92
C LYS A 156 2.64 21.96 4.77
N ASN A 157 3.78 22.35 5.33
CA ASN A 157 3.89 23.49 6.24
C ASN A 157 4.09 24.84 5.51
N GLY A 158 4.21 24.84 4.18
CA GLY A 158 4.32 26.04 3.35
C GLY A 158 2.97 26.68 2.98
N LYS A 159 1.90 26.41 3.75
CA LYS A 159 0.59 27.05 3.62
C LYS A 159 0.39 28.08 4.73
#